data_AF-A0A1V6UP85-F1
#
_entry.id   AF-A0A1V6UP85-F1
#
_cell.length_a   1.000
_cell.length_b   1.000
_cell.length_c   1.000
_cell.angle_alpha   90.00
_cell.angle_beta   90.00
_cell.angle_gamma   90.00
#
_symmetry.space_group_name_H-M   'P 1'
#
loop_
_entity.id
_entity.type
_entity.pdbx_description
1 polymer ?
#
loop_
_entity_poly.entity_id
_entity_poly.type
_entity_poly.pdbx_seq_one_letter_code
_entity_poly.pdbx_strand_id
1 'polypeptide(L)'
;MFWGNKTPQASEQDLTRTDSASKNDPAASASQASGTAWLAGHLHHLTPEQDQKLQEFKALCAEKKYYTPAVERADGVEAKPASHDDATLLRFLRARKFDIEGAWAQFKDTEDWRKDNAIEELYENISVDSYEAARRMYPQWTGRRDRRGIPVYVFQIRHLDNKAVAAYNSTMTTGTPETHKSSTVPARLLNLFALYENLLRFVMPLASALPRPNPETPIVTSTNIVDVSGVGLKQFWNLKSHMQDASVLATAHYPETLDRIFIIGAPSFFPTVWGWIKRWFDPGTTSKIFILSAAEVEPTLTSFMEPSSIPKQYGGELDWSWGDMPNLDEPSRELLRGIEQPLADGQKRKDILKGPVLFEGDHLEVLGTVDGKERRDIVPIPKTQASVKSEANAADSTEKVAPNGAEAKVEDSEKTIDEVAVKVNQLSVDEMQKTVAA
;
A
#
# COMPACT_ATOMS: atom_id res chain seq x y z
N MET A 1 16.50 60.59 -8.06
CA MET A 1 16.11 60.61 -6.63
C MET A 1 14.80 59.87 -6.48
N PHE A 2 14.80 58.82 -5.65
CA PHE A 2 13.74 58.27 -4.76
C PHE A 2 12.27 58.21 -5.26
N TRP A 3 11.71 57.02 -5.53
CA TRP A 3 11.15 55.95 -4.65
C TRP A 3 9.65 56.11 -4.38
N GLY A 4 8.90 55.01 -4.55
CA GLY A 4 7.47 54.89 -4.22
C GLY A 4 6.90 53.52 -4.55
N ASN A 5 7.15 52.54 -3.67
CA ASN A 5 6.60 51.18 -3.66
C ASN A 5 5.07 51.14 -3.70
N LYS A 6 4.49 50.23 -4.50
CA LYS A 6 3.22 49.56 -4.16
C LYS A 6 3.32 48.06 -4.49
N THR A 7 3.30 47.27 -3.43
CA THR A 7 3.17 45.82 -3.36
C THR A 7 1.89 45.34 -4.08
N PRO A 8 1.90 44.22 -4.82
CA PRO A 8 0.67 43.59 -5.27
C PRO A 8 0.04 42.81 -4.11
N GLN A 9 -1.20 43.13 -3.80
CA GLN A 9 -2.03 42.46 -2.81
C GLN A 9 -2.38 41.05 -3.33
N ALA A 10 -1.92 40.02 -2.63
CA ALA A 10 -2.26 38.64 -2.90
C ALA A 10 -3.76 38.41 -2.68
N SER A 11 -4.46 37.93 -3.70
CA SER A 11 -5.81 37.39 -3.56
C SER A 11 -5.69 35.89 -3.26
N GLU A 12 -5.59 35.55 -1.97
CA GLU A 12 -5.95 34.23 -1.46
C GLU A 12 -7.48 34.08 -1.61
N GLN A 13 -7.92 33.44 -2.68
CA GLN A 13 -9.27 32.90 -2.74
C GLN A 13 -9.24 31.49 -2.16
N ASP A 14 -9.69 31.42 -0.91
CA ASP A 14 -9.95 30.20 -0.16
C ASP A 14 -10.90 29.31 -0.98
N LEU A 15 -10.43 28.11 -1.33
CA LEU A 15 -11.15 27.17 -2.18
C LEU A 15 -12.32 26.60 -1.36
N THR A 16 -13.55 26.78 -1.86
CA THR A 16 -14.75 26.23 -1.22
C THR A 16 -14.66 24.69 -1.15
N ARG A 17 -14.41 24.21 0.07
CA ARG A 17 -14.32 22.79 0.44
C ARG A 17 -15.67 22.12 0.14
N THR A 18 -15.66 21.05 -0.66
CA THR A 18 -16.89 20.24 -0.84
C THR A 18 -17.31 19.60 0.49
N ASP A 19 -18.62 19.46 0.76
CA ASP A 19 -19.18 18.90 2.02
C ASP A 19 -18.70 17.49 2.38
N SER A 20 -18.05 16.77 1.45
CA SER A 20 -17.42 15.48 1.72
C SER A 20 -15.92 15.59 2.05
N ALA A 21 -15.21 16.59 1.51
CA ALA A 21 -13.82 16.86 1.87
C ALA A 21 -13.71 17.59 3.22
N SER A 22 -14.81 18.22 3.68
CA SER A 22 -14.95 18.79 5.03
C SER A 22 -15.09 17.74 6.14
N LYS A 23 -15.28 16.45 5.81
CA LYS A 23 -15.42 15.38 6.81
C LYS A 23 -14.11 14.70 7.21
N ASN A 24 -13.07 14.79 6.38
CA ASN A 24 -11.77 14.21 6.72
C ASN A 24 -10.95 15.26 7.45
N ASP A 25 -10.87 15.14 8.78
CA ASP A 25 -10.08 15.99 9.67
C ASP A 25 -8.65 15.41 9.80
N PRO A 26 -7.63 16.08 9.21
CA PRO A 26 -6.26 15.60 9.30
C PRO A 26 -5.73 15.55 10.74
N ALA A 27 -6.15 16.48 11.62
CA ALA A 27 -5.69 16.54 13.00
C ALA A 27 -6.23 15.37 13.82
N ALA A 28 -7.52 15.06 13.68
CA ALA A 28 -8.11 13.87 14.28
C ALA A 28 -7.46 12.59 13.76
N SER A 29 -7.21 12.50 12.44
CA SER A 29 -6.54 11.33 11.86
C SER A 29 -5.08 11.19 12.34
N ALA A 30 -4.35 12.29 12.53
CA ALA A 30 -3.00 12.29 13.08
C ALA A 30 -2.99 11.83 14.54
N SER A 31 -3.96 12.31 15.33
CA SER A 31 -4.14 11.84 16.70
C SER A 31 -4.40 10.33 16.76
N GLN A 32 -5.29 9.81 15.90
CA GLN A 32 -5.51 8.36 15.79
C GLN A 32 -4.25 7.61 15.33
N ALA A 33 -3.46 8.17 14.40
CA ALA A 33 -2.19 7.60 13.95
C ALA A 33 -1.15 7.50 15.07
N SER A 34 -1.14 8.48 15.98
CA SER A 34 -0.20 8.53 17.11
C SER A 34 -0.52 7.51 18.21
N GLY A 35 -1.77 7.03 18.26
CA GLY A 35 -2.19 5.96 19.16
C GLY A 35 -2.04 4.56 18.57
N THR A 36 -2.69 3.59 19.20
CA THR A 36 -2.68 2.17 18.80
C THR A 36 -3.97 1.73 18.09
N ALA A 37 -4.96 2.62 17.93
CA ALA A 37 -6.26 2.28 17.35
C ALA A 37 -6.16 1.69 15.93
N TRP A 38 -5.15 2.09 15.16
CA TRP A 38 -4.89 1.58 13.82
C TRP A 38 -4.43 0.11 13.79
N LEU A 39 -4.00 -0.46 14.91
CA LEU A 39 -3.58 -1.87 15.03
C LEU A 39 -4.78 -2.83 15.09
N ALA A 40 -5.98 -2.34 15.38
CA ALA A 40 -7.16 -3.20 15.53
C ALA A 40 -7.41 -4.04 14.26
N GLY A 41 -7.52 -5.36 14.41
CA GLY A 41 -7.71 -6.29 13.29
C GLY A 41 -6.45 -6.57 12.46
N HIS A 42 -5.28 -6.09 12.89
CA HIS A 42 -3.99 -6.51 12.36
C HIS A 42 -3.44 -7.70 13.16
N LEU A 43 -2.44 -8.38 12.57
CA LEU A 43 -1.78 -9.51 13.21
C LEU A 43 -1.25 -9.11 14.60
N HIS A 44 -1.36 -10.02 15.57
CA HIS A 44 -1.08 -9.80 17.00
C HIS A 44 -1.98 -8.81 17.74
N HIS A 45 -3.01 -8.26 17.07
CA HIS A 45 -3.98 -7.32 17.63
C HIS A 45 -5.43 -7.68 17.26
N LEU A 46 -5.69 -8.99 17.17
CA LEU A 46 -7.00 -9.56 16.91
C LEU A 46 -7.77 -9.75 18.22
N THR A 47 -9.08 -9.56 18.18
CA THR A 47 -9.96 -10.10 19.23
C THR A 47 -10.03 -11.63 19.13
N PRO A 48 -10.44 -12.36 20.18
CA PRO A 48 -10.64 -13.81 20.09
C PRO A 48 -11.57 -14.23 18.95
N GLU A 49 -12.62 -13.45 18.68
CA GLU A 49 -13.54 -13.70 17.56
C GLU A 49 -12.84 -13.51 16.20
N GLN A 50 -12.03 -12.45 16.05
CA GLN A 50 -11.29 -12.19 14.82
C GLN A 50 -10.22 -13.25 14.56
N ASP A 51 -9.55 -13.73 15.60
CA ASP A 51 -8.59 -14.82 15.51
C ASP A 51 -9.26 -16.13 15.07
N GLN A 52 -10.41 -16.48 15.66
CA GLN A 52 -11.21 -17.61 15.23
C GLN A 52 -11.59 -17.50 13.74
N LYS A 53 -12.05 -16.33 13.30
CA LYS A 53 -12.40 -16.09 11.89
C LYS A 53 -11.20 -16.21 10.95
N LEU A 54 -9.99 -15.83 11.38
CA LEU A 54 -8.77 -16.07 10.61
C LEU A 54 -8.50 -17.57 10.44
N GLN A 55 -8.67 -18.37 11.49
CA GLN A 55 -8.48 -19.83 11.40
C GLN A 55 -9.53 -20.49 10.51
N GLU A 56 -10.80 -20.11 10.64
CA GLU A 56 -11.89 -20.58 9.78
C GLU A 56 -11.65 -20.22 8.31
N PHE A 57 -11.19 -18.98 8.05
CA PHE A 57 -10.85 -18.54 6.70
C PHE A 57 -9.68 -19.32 6.10
N LYS A 58 -8.60 -19.56 6.88
CA LYS A 58 -7.47 -20.42 6.45
C LYS A 58 -7.92 -21.83 6.12
N ALA A 59 -8.78 -22.43 6.95
CA ALA A 59 -9.33 -23.76 6.73
C ALA A 59 -10.16 -23.81 5.44
N LEU A 60 -11.03 -22.83 5.20
CA LEU A 60 -11.82 -22.73 3.99
C LEU A 60 -10.93 -22.61 2.74
N CYS A 61 -9.94 -21.71 2.76
CA CYS A 61 -9.02 -21.55 1.63
C CYS A 61 -8.21 -22.83 1.36
N ALA A 62 -7.81 -23.56 2.41
CA ALA A 62 -7.11 -24.84 2.28
C ALA A 62 -7.99 -25.93 1.69
N GLU A 63 -9.24 -26.08 2.18
CA GLU A 63 -10.23 -27.01 1.63
C GLU A 63 -10.44 -26.77 0.13
N LYS A 64 -10.53 -25.50 -0.27
CA LYS A 64 -10.72 -25.09 -1.66
C LYS A 64 -9.44 -25.12 -2.50
N LYS A 65 -8.28 -25.44 -1.90
CA LYS A 65 -6.96 -25.54 -2.55
C LYS A 65 -6.38 -24.21 -3.06
N TYR A 66 -6.72 -23.11 -2.40
CA TYR A 66 -6.15 -21.77 -2.65
C TYR A 66 -5.18 -21.33 -1.55
N TYR A 67 -4.99 -22.15 -0.52
CA TYR A 67 -4.02 -21.91 0.54
C TYR A 67 -3.32 -23.23 0.92
N THR A 68 -2.00 -23.19 1.04
CA THR A 68 -1.21 -24.29 1.58
C THR A 68 -0.68 -23.87 2.95
N PRO A 69 -1.05 -24.56 4.04
CA PRO A 69 -0.51 -24.28 5.37
C PRO A 69 1.01 -24.51 5.43
N ALA A 70 1.67 -23.85 6.39
CA ALA A 70 3.07 -24.10 6.67
C ALA A 70 3.28 -25.54 7.14
N VAL A 71 4.42 -26.12 6.77
CA VAL A 71 4.87 -27.44 7.23
C VAL A 71 6.03 -27.23 8.18
N GLU A 72 5.89 -27.69 9.42
CA GLU A 72 6.97 -27.65 10.41
C GLU A 72 8.06 -28.68 10.10
N ARG A 73 9.28 -28.40 10.54
CA ARG A 73 10.39 -29.34 10.40
C ARG A 73 10.10 -30.59 11.25
N ALA A 74 10.12 -31.75 10.61
CA ALA A 74 10.03 -33.06 11.26
C ALA A 74 11.06 -34.02 10.63
N ASP A 75 11.25 -35.20 11.22
CA ASP A 75 12.23 -36.18 10.73
C ASP A 75 12.00 -36.53 9.25
N GLY A 76 12.92 -36.09 8.39
CA GLY A 76 12.85 -36.29 6.93
C GLY A 76 11.91 -35.34 6.18
N VAL A 77 11.34 -34.32 6.85
CA VAL A 77 10.47 -33.31 6.25
C VAL A 77 11.08 -31.92 6.44
N GLU A 78 11.45 -31.29 5.33
CA GLU A 78 11.90 -29.89 5.34
C GLU A 78 10.74 -28.96 5.67
N ALA A 79 11.02 -27.96 6.50
CA ALA A 79 10.05 -26.91 6.80
C ALA A 79 9.73 -26.14 5.52
N LYS A 80 8.44 -25.86 5.30
CA LYS A 80 7.97 -25.04 4.19
C LYS A 80 7.06 -23.93 4.72
N PRO A 81 7.25 -22.67 4.29
CA PRO A 81 6.35 -21.60 4.66
C PRO A 81 4.94 -21.87 4.08
N ALA A 82 3.94 -21.24 4.69
CA ALA A 82 2.61 -21.21 4.10
C ALA A 82 2.66 -20.48 2.76
N SER A 83 1.74 -20.80 1.85
CA SER A 83 1.66 -20.12 0.55
C SER A 83 1.34 -18.62 0.67
N HIS A 84 0.74 -18.21 1.78
CA HIS A 84 0.44 -16.82 2.14
C HIS A 84 0.66 -16.62 3.63
N ASP A 85 1.12 -15.43 4.02
CA ASP A 85 1.21 -15.05 5.43
C ASP A 85 -0.15 -14.64 6.01
N ASP A 86 -0.27 -14.70 7.34
CA ASP A 86 -1.51 -14.32 8.03
C ASP A 86 -1.84 -12.84 7.84
N ALA A 87 -0.83 -11.98 7.69
CA ALA A 87 -1.01 -10.56 7.43
C ALA A 87 -1.72 -10.30 6.09
N THR A 88 -1.42 -11.09 5.06
CA THR A 88 -2.10 -11.09 3.76
C THR A 88 -3.53 -11.54 3.86
N LEU A 89 -3.80 -12.68 4.51
CA LEU A 89 -5.17 -13.17 4.68
C LEU A 89 -6.04 -12.18 5.49
N LEU A 90 -5.45 -11.54 6.52
CA LEU A 90 -6.11 -10.51 7.31
C LEU A 90 -6.45 -9.25 6.49
N ARG A 91 -5.73 -8.93 5.41
CA ARG A 91 -6.14 -7.82 4.52
C ARG A 91 -7.49 -8.10 3.86
N PHE A 92 -7.72 -9.33 3.39
CA PHE A 92 -9.00 -9.74 2.79
C PHE A 92 -10.13 -9.77 3.84
N LEU A 93 -9.86 -10.30 5.02
CA LEU A 93 -10.82 -10.27 6.12
C LEU A 93 -11.18 -8.84 6.51
N ARG A 94 -10.22 -7.94 6.73
CA ARG A 94 -10.51 -6.54 7.07
C ARG A 94 -11.29 -5.83 5.97
N ALA A 95 -10.93 -6.03 4.70
CA ALA A 95 -11.65 -5.44 3.55
C ALA A 95 -13.12 -5.87 3.48
N ARG A 96 -13.44 -7.04 4.04
CA ARG A 96 -14.79 -7.61 4.12
C ARG A 96 -15.36 -7.60 5.53
N LYS A 97 -14.80 -6.80 6.44
CA LYS A 97 -15.27 -6.65 7.84
C LYS A 97 -15.39 -8.00 8.57
N PHE A 98 -14.43 -8.88 8.33
CA PHE A 98 -14.37 -10.25 8.83
C PHE A 98 -15.57 -11.13 8.41
N ASP A 99 -16.21 -10.82 7.28
CA ASP A 99 -17.11 -11.75 6.57
C ASP A 99 -16.29 -12.78 5.80
N ILE A 100 -16.37 -14.05 6.22
CA ILE A 100 -15.55 -15.15 5.69
C ILE A 100 -15.87 -15.43 4.22
N GLU A 101 -17.15 -15.50 3.86
CA GLU A 101 -17.56 -15.81 2.49
C GLU A 101 -17.19 -14.68 1.52
N GLY A 102 -17.41 -13.42 1.92
CA GLY A 102 -16.97 -12.27 1.13
C GLY A 102 -15.45 -12.17 0.99
N ALA A 103 -14.70 -12.48 2.05
CA ALA A 103 -13.23 -12.51 2.02
C ALA A 103 -12.74 -13.63 1.11
N TRP A 104 -13.35 -14.81 1.18
CA TRP A 104 -13.10 -15.95 0.30
C TRP A 104 -13.34 -15.61 -1.17
N ALA A 105 -14.50 -15.04 -1.51
CA ALA A 105 -14.80 -14.66 -2.87
C ALA A 105 -13.74 -13.69 -3.43
N GLN A 106 -13.37 -12.66 -2.67
CA GLN A 106 -12.36 -11.69 -3.11
C GLN A 106 -10.95 -12.31 -3.21
N PHE A 107 -10.58 -13.17 -2.26
CA PHE A 107 -9.27 -13.85 -2.26
C PHE A 107 -9.15 -14.79 -3.46
N LYS A 108 -10.17 -15.62 -3.69
CA LYS A 108 -10.25 -16.51 -4.84
C LYS A 108 -10.16 -15.76 -6.17
N ASP A 109 -10.96 -14.70 -6.33
CA ASP A 109 -10.95 -13.88 -7.56
C ASP A 109 -9.58 -13.22 -7.78
N THR A 110 -8.88 -12.88 -6.69
CA THR A 110 -7.52 -12.33 -6.76
C THR A 110 -6.51 -13.38 -7.19
N GLU A 111 -6.52 -14.57 -6.59
CA GLU A 111 -5.60 -15.65 -6.95
C GLU A 111 -5.80 -16.13 -8.40
N ASP A 112 -7.06 -16.26 -8.83
CA ASP A 112 -7.38 -16.58 -10.23
C ASP A 112 -6.87 -15.48 -11.16
N TRP A 113 -7.14 -14.20 -10.84
CA TRP A 113 -6.65 -13.08 -11.64
C TRP A 113 -5.12 -13.03 -11.70
N ARG A 114 -4.43 -13.27 -10.59
CA ARG A 114 -2.96 -13.30 -10.54
C ARG A 114 -2.40 -14.39 -11.46
N LYS A 115 -3.00 -15.57 -11.43
CA LYS A 115 -2.63 -16.70 -12.27
C LYS A 115 -2.94 -16.46 -13.75
N ASP A 116 -4.15 -16.00 -14.06
CA ASP A 116 -4.59 -15.74 -15.44
C ASP A 116 -3.75 -14.66 -16.13
N ASN A 117 -3.16 -13.75 -15.35
CA ASN A 117 -2.31 -12.67 -15.83
C ASN A 117 -0.82 -12.88 -15.55
N ALA A 118 -0.41 -14.05 -15.06
CA ALA A 118 0.99 -14.39 -14.77
C ALA A 118 1.75 -13.31 -13.98
N ILE A 119 1.11 -12.77 -12.94
CA ILE A 119 1.60 -11.59 -12.20
C ILE A 119 2.92 -11.88 -11.47
N GLU A 120 3.09 -13.10 -10.96
CA GLU A 120 4.34 -13.50 -10.32
C GLU A 120 5.47 -13.57 -11.36
N GLU A 121 5.23 -14.29 -12.46
CA GLU A 121 6.20 -14.41 -13.55
C GLU A 121 6.50 -13.06 -14.20
N LEU A 122 5.55 -12.13 -14.22
CA LEU A 122 5.76 -10.75 -14.64
C LEU A 122 6.84 -10.08 -13.80
N TYR A 123 6.65 -10.04 -12.49
CA TYR A 123 7.55 -9.34 -11.58
C TYR A 123 8.94 -9.98 -11.59
N GLU A 124 8.96 -11.30 -11.69
CA GLU A 124 10.17 -12.10 -11.80
C GLU A 124 10.99 -11.84 -13.06
N ASN A 125 10.34 -11.60 -14.21
CA ASN A 125 11.02 -11.60 -15.51
C ASN A 125 10.97 -10.25 -16.25
N ILE A 126 10.26 -9.25 -15.73
CA ILE A 126 10.20 -7.91 -16.32
C ILE A 126 11.62 -7.35 -16.53
N SER A 127 11.85 -6.72 -17.68
CA SER A 127 13.13 -6.08 -17.93
C SER A 127 13.32 -4.88 -17.01
N VAL A 128 14.56 -4.65 -16.58
CA VAL A 128 14.90 -3.51 -15.71
C VAL A 128 14.47 -2.18 -16.35
N ASP A 129 14.63 -2.03 -17.66
CA ASP A 129 14.22 -0.81 -18.38
C ASP A 129 12.70 -0.60 -18.36
N SER A 130 11.91 -1.66 -18.58
CA SER A 130 10.45 -1.58 -18.53
C SER A 130 9.96 -1.28 -17.11
N TYR A 131 10.57 -1.90 -16.11
CA TYR A 131 10.29 -1.64 -14.70
C TYR A 131 10.58 -0.18 -14.33
N GLU A 132 11.76 0.35 -14.69
CA GLU A 132 12.14 1.73 -14.40
C GLU A 132 11.33 2.76 -15.19
N ALA A 133 10.93 2.42 -16.42
CA ALA A 133 10.00 3.24 -17.19
C ALA A 133 8.63 3.32 -16.48
N ALA A 134 8.12 2.19 -15.97
CA ALA A 134 6.87 2.16 -15.21
C ALA A 134 6.99 2.95 -13.90
N ARG A 135 8.11 2.82 -13.16
CA ARG A 135 8.37 3.59 -11.93
C ARG A 135 8.26 5.10 -12.16
N ARG A 136 8.60 5.59 -13.35
CA ARG A 136 8.47 7.01 -13.72
C ARG A 136 7.04 7.46 -14.04
N MET A 137 6.10 6.53 -14.19
CA MET A 137 4.71 6.78 -14.52
C MET A 137 3.76 6.69 -13.32
N TYR A 138 4.21 6.09 -12.22
CA TYR A 138 3.39 5.70 -11.06
C TYR A 138 4.01 6.20 -9.74
N PRO A 139 3.30 6.10 -8.60
CA PRO A 139 3.84 6.52 -7.31
C PRO A 139 5.21 5.90 -7.00
N GLN A 140 6.13 6.70 -6.46
CA GLN A 140 7.51 6.31 -6.19
C GLN A 140 7.78 6.30 -4.69
N TRP A 141 8.40 5.22 -4.22
CA TRP A 141 8.89 5.17 -2.85
C TRP A 141 10.04 6.18 -2.66
N THR A 142 9.95 7.00 -1.62
CA THR A 142 10.97 8.02 -1.33
C THR A 142 12.21 7.45 -0.66
N GLY A 143 12.17 6.19 -0.21
CA GLY A 143 13.19 5.60 0.67
C GLY A 143 12.94 5.84 2.15
N ARG A 144 11.86 6.55 2.49
CA ARG A 144 11.51 6.96 3.85
C ARG A 144 10.18 6.37 4.30
N ARG A 145 9.87 6.59 5.58
CA ARG A 145 8.69 6.07 6.28
C ARG A 145 8.04 7.15 7.15
N ASP A 146 6.78 6.96 7.48
CA ASP A 146 6.07 7.74 8.50
C ASP A 146 6.49 7.34 9.93
N ARG A 147 5.94 8.00 10.96
CA ARG A 147 6.30 7.72 12.36
C ARG A 147 5.91 6.32 12.85
N ARG A 148 5.02 5.62 12.16
CA ARG A 148 4.67 4.21 12.44
C ARG A 148 5.55 3.22 11.69
N GLY A 149 6.42 3.70 10.79
CA GLY A 149 7.25 2.86 9.93
C GLY A 149 6.60 2.52 8.59
N ILE A 150 5.47 3.13 8.23
CA ILE A 150 4.79 2.86 6.95
C ILE A 150 5.52 3.60 5.82
N PRO A 151 5.87 2.94 4.70
CA PRO A 151 6.62 3.56 3.62
C PRO A 151 5.88 4.74 2.99
N VAL A 152 6.63 5.81 2.71
CA VAL A 152 6.11 7.04 2.10
C VAL A 152 6.35 7.02 0.59
N TYR A 153 5.27 7.16 -0.16
CA TYR A 153 5.25 7.26 -1.61
C TYR A 153 4.83 8.66 -2.04
N VAL A 154 5.40 9.14 -3.15
CA VAL A 154 5.01 10.41 -3.78
C VAL A 154 4.53 10.11 -5.19
N PHE A 155 3.51 10.83 -5.67
CA PHE A 155 3.04 10.79 -7.05
C PHE A 155 2.84 12.20 -7.60
N GLN A 156 3.69 12.62 -8.53
CA GLN A 156 3.57 13.93 -9.17
C GLN A 156 2.94 13.82 -10.55
N ILE A 157 1.65 14.16 -10.65
CA ILE A 157 0.86 13.95 -11.88
C ILE A 157 1.33 14.88 -13.02
N ARG A 158 1.89 16.05 -12.72
CA ARG A 158 2.34 17.02 -13.72
C ARG A 158 3.32 16.44 -14.74
N HIS A 159 4.11 15.44 -14.34
CA HIS A 159 5.11 14.80 -15.21
C HIS A 159 4.50 13.79 -16.19
N LEU A 160 3.23 13.43 -16.02
CA LEU A 160 2.48 12.55 -16.93
C LEU A 160 1.85 13.36 -18.07
N ASP A 161 2.65 14.15 -18.78
CA ASP A 161 2.18 14.88 -19.95
C ASP A 161 2.02 13.95 -21.16
N ASN A 162 1.41 14.45 -22.25
CA ASN A 162 1.19 13.63 -23.45
C ASN A 162 2.50 13.08 -24.04
N LYS A 163 3.62 13.80 -23.92
CA LYS A 163 4.92 13.36 -24.45
C LYS A 163 5.48 12.23 -23.61
N ALA A 164 5.45 12.35 -22.28
CA ALA A 164 5.89 11.33 -21.35
C ALA A 164 5.04 10.05 -21.48
N VAL A 165 3.72 10.20 -21.54
CA VAL A 165 2.80 9.07 -21.74
C VAL A 165 3.01 8.41 -23.10
N ALA A 166 3.21 9.17 -24.18
CA ALA A 166 3.48 8.61 -25.50
C ALA A 166 4.84 7.88 -25.54
N ALA A 167 5.88 8.46 -24.92
CA ALA A 167 7.19 7.81 -24.80
C ALA A 167 7.08 6.49 -24.03
N TYR A 168 6.37 6.48 -22.89
CA TYR A 168 6.12 5.26 -22.14
C TYR A 168 5.32 4.22 -22.95
N ASN A 169 4.24 4.63 -23.62
CA ASN A 169 3.46 3.70 -24.45
C ASN A 169 4.30 3.09 -25.58
N SER A 170 5.29 3.82 -26.12
CA SER A 170 6.18 3.29 -27.15
C SER A 170 7.06 2.15 -26.63
N THR A 171 7.48 2.19 -25.36
CA THR A 171 8.27 1.09 -24.76
C THR A 171 7.41 -0.15 -24.47
N MET A 172 6.09 -0.03 -24.46
CA MET A 172 5.15 -1.14 -24.23
C MET A 172 4.85 -1.96 -25.49
N THR A 173 5.20 -1.47 -26.69
CA THR A 173 4.91 -2.17 -27.97
C THR A 173 5.85 -3.33 -28.29
N THR A 174 6.95 -3.47 -27.53
CA THR A 174 8.01 -4.45 -27.79
C THR A 174 8.24 -5.44 -26.65
N GLY A 175 7.43 -5.42 -25.59
CA GLY A 175 7.88 -5.94 -24.29
C GLY A 175 6.87 -6.67 -23.40
N THR A 176 5.65 -7.00 -23.85
CA THR A 176 4.86 -7.98 -23.08
C THR A 176 5.55 -9.33 -23.18
N PRO A 177 6.04 -9.91 -22.06
CA PRO A 177 6.64 -11.24 -22.08
C PRO A 177 5.66 -12.24 -22.71
N GLU A 178 6.15 -13.34 -23.29
CA GLU A 178 5.27 -14.33 -23.94
C GLU A 178 4.13 -14.81 -23.03
N THR A 179 4.41 -14.86 -21.72
CA THR A 179 3.46 -15.20 -20.65
C THR A 179 2.23 -14.29 -20.57
N HIS A 180 2.25 -13.11 -21.20
CA HIS A 180 1.18 -12.11 -21.12
C HIS A 180 0.42 -11.91 -22.44
N LYS A 181 0.74 -12.68 -23.49
CA LYS A 181 0.04 -12.59 -24.80
C LYS A 181 -1.46 -12.90 -24.70
N SER A 182 -1.88 -13.70 -23.70
CA SER A 182 -3.28 -14.04 -23.43
C SER A 182 -3.97 -13.13 -22.41
N SER A 183 -3.24 -12.21 -21.76
CA SER A 183 -3.82 -11.32 -20.76
C SER A 183 -4.77 -10.31 -21.41
N THR A 184 -5.93 -10.09 -20.79
CA THR A 184 -6.87 -9.03 -21.16
C THR A 184 -6.54 -7.70 -20.50
N VAL A 185 -5.59 -7.68 -19.56
CA VAL A 185 -5.12 -6.48 -18.87
C VAL A 185 -4.12 -5.74 -19.78
N PRO A 186 -4.31 -4.43 -20.03
CA PRO A 186 -3.36 -3.64 -20.79
C PRO A 186 -1.93 -3.71 -20.23
N ALA A 187 -0.91 -3.85 -21.09
CA ALA A 187 0.51 -3.96 -20.70
C ALA A 187 0.98 -2.90 -19.70
N ARG A 188 0.53 -1.65 -19.85
CA ARG A 188 0.83 -0.57 -18.89
C ARG A 188 0.31 -0.84 -17.48
N LEU A 189 -0.87 -1.45 -17.35
CA LEU A 189 -1.46 -1.82 -16.07
C LEU A 189 -0.76 -3.07 -15.50
N LEU A 190 -0.35 -4.01 -16.35
CA LEU A 190 0.51 -5.12 -15.90
C LEU A 190 1.80 -4.59 -15.27
N ASN A 191 2.49 -3.65 -15.92
CA ASN A 191 3.68 -3.03 -15.35
C ASN A 191 3.41 -2.24 -14.06
N LEU A 192 2.22 -1.65 -13.89
CA LEU A 192 1.80 -1.10 -12.59
C LEU A 192 1.75 -2.20 -11.53
N PHE A 193 1.23 -3.39 -11.84
CA PHE A 193 1.17 -4.49 -10.88
C PHE A 193 2.55 -5.07 -10.55
N ALA A 194 3.51 -5.03 -11.45
CA ALA A 194 4.91 -5.28 -11.08
C ALA A 194 5.43 -4.30 -10.00
N LEU A 195 4.96 -3.04 -9.99
CA LEU A 195 5.28 -2.11 -8.90
C LEU A 195 4.49 -2.41 -7.62
N TYR A 196 3.28 -2.96 -7.70
CA TYR A 196 2.57 -3.48 -6.53
C TYR A 196 3.29 -4.70 -5.93
N GLU A 197 3.79 -5.62 -6.75
CA GLU A 197 4.61 -6.73 -6.27
C GLU A 197 5.87 -6.22 -5.57
N ASN A 198 6.52 -5.16 -6.08
CA ASN A 198 7.62 -4.51 -5.37
C ASN A 198 7.19 -3.91 -4.02
N LEU A 199 6.03 -3.24 -3.97
CA LEU A 199 5.50 -2.70 -2.73
C LEU A 199 5.29 -3.82 -1.69
N LEU A 200 4.63 -4.92 -2.08
CA LEU A 200 4.22 -5.99 -1.18
C LEU A 200 5.36 -6.94 -0.80
N ARG A 201 6.29 -7.22 -1.73
CA ARG A 201 7.32 -8.25 -1.55
C ARG A 201 8.73 -7.69 -1.30
N PHE A 202 8.92 -6.38 -1.38
CA PHE A 202 10.19 -5.73 -1.07
C PHE A 202 10.03 -4.58 -0.07
N VAL A 203 9.25 -3.56 -0.40
CA VAL A 203 9.21 -2.33 0.42
C VAL A 203 8.51 -2.56 1.76
N MET A 204 7.36 -3.25 1.78
CA MET A 204 6.61 -3.56 3.00
C MET A 204 7.35 -4.53 3.95
N PRO A 205 7.95 -5.65 3.48
CA PRO A 205 8.77 -6.52 4.32
C PRO A 205 10.02 -5.81 4.85
N LEU A 206 10.70 -5.03 4.01
CA LEU A 206 11.82 -4.18 4.46
C LEU A 206 11.38 -3.21 5.56
N ALA A 207 10.27 -2.49 5.37
CA ALA A 207 9.73 -1.58 6.37
C ALA A 207 9.36 -2.32 7.67
N SER A 208 8.87 -3.56 7.57
CA SER A 208 8.55 -4.41 8.71
C SER A 208 9.79 -4.79 9.53
N ALA A 209 10.93 -5.02 8.87
CA ALA A 209 12.20 -5.42 9.48
C ALA A 209 12.97 -4.26 10.14
N LEU A 210 12.57 -3.01 9.92
CA LEU A 210 13.26 -1.82 10.41
C LEU A 210 12.78 -1.38 11.80
N PRO A 211 13.61 -0.64 12.58
CA PRO A 211 13.20 -0.11 13.87
C PRO A 211 11.98 0.81 13.75
N ARG A 212 10.91 0.49 14.49
CA ARG A 212 9.64 1.24 14.50
C ARG A 212 8.79 0.89 15.73
N PRO A 213 7.75 1.68 16.04
CA PRO A 213 6.74 1.29 17.02
C PRO A 213 5.99 0.01 16.59
N ASN A 214 5.55 -0.79 17.56
CA ASN A 214 4.76 -2.02 17.36
C ASN A 214 5.42 -2.99 16.34
N PRO A 215 6.71 -3.35 16.55
CA PRO A 215 7.48 -4.14 15.58
C PRO A 215 6.92 -5.55 15.36
N GLU A 216 6.16 -6.09 16.31
CA GLU A 216 5.46 -7.37 16.18
C GLU A 216 4.42 -7.35 15.06
N THR A 217 3.77 -6.21 14.78
CA THR A 217 2.77 -6.10 13.71
C THR A 217 3.43 -5.80 12.37
N PRO A 218 3.27 -6.61 11.31
CA PRO A 218 3.84 -6.32 9.99
C PRO A 218 3.27 -5.07 9.33
N ILE A 219 4.11 -4.35 8.57
CA ILE A 219 3.69 -3.25 7.71
C ILE A 219 3.08 -3.83 6.43
N VAL A 220 1.81 -3.52 6.18
CA VAL A 220 1.07 -4.02 5.00
C VAL A 220 0.39 -2.91 4.21
N THR A 221 0.77 -1.66 4.46
CA THR A 221 0.15 -0.46 3.86
C THR A 221 1.20 0.53 3.36
N SER A 222 0.76 1.54 2.62
CA SER A 222 1.57 2.68 2.17
C SER A 222 0.89 4.01 2.46
N THR A 223 1.70 5.04 2.74
CA THR A 223 1.27 6.44 2.86
C THR A 223 1.64 7.19 1.59
N ASN A 224 0.69 7.84 0.95
CA ASN A 224 0.86 8.43 -0.38
C ASN A 224 0.66 9.95 -0.36
N ILE A 225 1.60 10.69 -0.94
CA ILE A 225 1.47 12.12 -1.23
C ILE A 225 1.22 12.27 -2.73
N VAL A 226 0.04 12.75 -3.12
CA VAL A 226 -0.36 12.92 -4.52
C VAL A 226 -0.37 14.41 -4.84
N ASP A 227 0.61 14.83 -5.63
CA ASP A 227 0.78 16.22 -6.02
C ASP A 227 0.19 16.47 -7.41
N VAL A 228 -0.86 17.29 -7.41
CA VAL A 228 -1.58 17.68 -8.62
C VAL A 228 -1.29 19.14 -9.02
N SER A 229 -0.25 19.75 -8.42
CA SER A 229 0.20 21.10 -8.76
C SER A 229 0.60 21.19 -10.22
N GLY A 230 0.10 22.20 -10.92
CA GLY A 230 0.43 22.44 -12.33
C GLY A 230 -0.23 21.47 -13.32
N VAL A 231 -1.12 20.59 -12.86
CA VAL A 231 -1.89 19.71 -13.75
C VAL A 231 -3.03 20.51 -14.40
N GLY A 232 -3.07 20.51 -15.72
CA GLY A 232 -4.18 21.09 -16.48
C GLY A 232 -5.39 20.16 -16.55
N LEU A 233 -6.60 20.72 -16.64
CA LEU A 233 -7.84 19.93 -16.75
C LEU A 233 -7.80 18.94 -17.93
N LYS A 234 -7.29 19.36 -19.10
CA LYS A 234 -7.13 18.49 -20.28
C LYS A 234 -6.21 17.30 -20.02
N GLN A 235 -5.07 17.53 -19.34
CA GLN A 235 -4.14 16.46 -18.98
C GLN A 235 -4.80 15.47 -18.04
N PHE A 236 -5.52 15.95 -17.02
CA PHE A 236 -6.28 15.08 -16.12
C PHE A 236 -7.30 14.21 -16.88
N TRP A 237 -8.07 14.79 -17.80
CA TRP A 237 -9.04 14.04 -18.60
C TRP A 237 -8.38 12.98 -19.50
N ASN A 238 -7.20 13.28 -20.06
CA ASN A 238 -6.44 12.30 -20.84
C ASN A 238 -5.99 11.11 -19.98
N LEU A 239 -5.73 11.32 -18.69
CA LEU A 239 -5.28 10.29 -17.76
C LEU A 239 -6.44 9.57 -17.06
N LYS A 240 -7.65 10.15 -17.04
CA LYS A 240 -8.79 9.69 -16.24
C LYS A 240 -9.08 8.20 -16.40
N SER A 241 -9.23 7.70 -17.63
CA SER A 241 -9.58 6.29 -17.86
C SER A 241 -8.53 5.37 -17.26
N HIS A 242 -7.26 5.67 -17.50
CA HIS A 242 -6.16 4.86 -16.99
C HIS A 242 -6.08 4.87 -15.46
N MET A 243 -6.27 6.04 -14.83
CA MET A 243 -6.30 6.16 -13.37
C MET A 243 -7.49 5.40 -12.76
N GLN A 244 -8.64 5.44 -13.43
CA GLN A 244 -9.83 4.70 -13.01
C GLN A 244 -9.59 3.19 -13.10
N ASP A 245 -9.09 2.69 -14.23
CA ASP A 245 -8.83 1.25 -14.41
C ASP A 245 -7.79 0.74 -13.40
N ALA A 246 -6.72 1.50 -13.18
CA ALA A 246 -5.70 1.21 -12.16
C ALA A 246 -6.32 1.14 -10.75
N SER A 247 -7.18 2.10 -10.42
CA SER A 247 -7.82 2.17 -9.09
C SER A 247 -8.78 1.00 -8.88
N VAL A 248 -9.60 0.66 -9.87
CA VAL A 248 -10.55 -0.45 -9.82
C VAL A 248 -9.83 -1.78 -9.60
N LEU A 249 -8.79 -2.06 -10.39
CA LEU A 249 -8.03 -3.30 -10.26
C LEU A 249 -7.25 -3.36 -8.94
N ALA A 250 -6.66 -2.25 -8.49
CA ALA A 250 -5.98 -2.19 -7.20
C ALA A 250 -6.94 -2.45 -6.02
N THR A 251 -8.14 -1.87 -6.02
CA THR A 251 -9.14 -2.12 -4.97
C THR A 251 -9.69 -3.55 -5.02
N ALA A 252 -9.79 -4.15 -6.21
CA ALA A 252 -10.23 -5.53 -6.35
C ALA A 252 -9.19 -6.54 -5.82
N HIS A 253 -7.92 -6.37 -6.21
CA HIS A 253 -6.88 -7.40 -6.05
C HIS A 253 -5.80 -7.09 -5.00
N TYR A 254 -5.69 -5.84 -4.55
CA TYR A 254 -4.73 -5.42 -3.54
C TYR A 254 -5.42 -4.73 -2.35
N PRO A 255 -6.41 -5.40 -1.71
CA PRO A 255 -7.19 -4.81 -0.62
C PRO A 255 -6.31 -4.44 0.58
N GLU A 256 -6.71 -3.39 1.29
CA GLU A 256 -6.08 -2.92 2.54
C GLU A 256 -4.56 -2.68 2.44
N THR A 257 -4.08 -2.21 1.28
CA THR A 257 -2.68 -1.80 1.05
C THR A 257 -2.45 -0.28 1.14
N LEU A 258 -3.52 0.48 1.36
CA LEU A 258 -3.52 1.94 1.47
C LEU A 258 -3.81 2.37 2.92
N ASP A 259 -2.89 3.14 3.52
CA ASP A 259 -3.10 3.77 4.83
C ASP A 259 -3.72 5.17 4.67
N ARG A 260 -3.03 6.08 3.96
CA ARG A 260 -3.48 7.47 3.73
C ARG A 260 -3.05 8.00 2.37
N ILE A 261 -3.85 8.93 1.84
CA ILE A 261 -3.52 9.75 0.65
C ILE A 261 -3.63 11.23 1.02
N PHE A 262 -2.55 11.98 0.84
CA PHE A 262 -2.53 13.44 0.95
C PHE A 262 -2.48 14.04 -0.46
N ILE A 263 -3.59 14.58 -0.93
CA ILE A 263 -3.69 15.32 -2.19
C ILE A 263 -3.32 16.77 -1.94
N ILE A 264 -2.30 17.26 -2.65
CA ILE A 264 -1.78 18.62 -2.51
C ILE A 264 -1.76 19.35 -3.86
N GLY A 265 -1.77 20.67 -3.81
CA GLY A 265 -1.72 21.49 -5.03
C GLY A 265 -2.98 21.42 -5.88
N ALA A 266 -4.11 21.05 -5.26
CA ALA A 266 -5.40 20.92 -5.92
C ALA A 266 -5.81 22.24 -6.62
N PRO A 267 -5.95 22.27 -7.96
CA PRO A 267 -6.37 23.47 -8.67
C PRO A 267 -7.85 23.78 -8.42
N SER A 268 -8.31 24.97 -8.81
CA SER A 268 -9.70 25.41 -8.58
C SER A 268 -10.78 24.51 -9.20
N PHE A 269 -10.43 23.73 -10.24
CA PHE A 269 -11.34 22.74 -10.84
C PHE A 269 -11.35 21.38 -10.12
N PHE A 270 -10.46 21.14 -9.16
CA PHE A 270 -10.30 19.86 -8.48
C PHE A 270 -11.55 19.37 -7.75
N PRO A 271 -12.41 20.23 -7.15
CA PRO A 271 -13.68 19.78 -6.59
C PRO A 271 -14.56 18.99 -7.58
N THR A 272 -14.57 19.38 -8.85
CA THR A 272 -15.26 18.64 -9.91
C THR A 272 -14.63 17.27 -10.10
N VAL A 273 -13.31 17.20 -10.24
CA VAL A 273 -12.54 15.96 -10.38
C VAL A 273 -12.78 15.02 -9.20
N TRP A 274 -12.74 15.52 -7.98
CA TRP A 274 -12.99 14.77 -6.75
C TRP A 274 -14.39 14.14 -6.72
N GLY A 275 -15.40 14.84 -7.26
CA GLY A 275 -16.75 14.30 -7.43
C GLY A 275 -16.78 12.98 -8.22
N TRP A 276 -15.88 12.81 -9.19
CA TRP A 276 -15.74 11.57 -9.97
C TRP A 276 -14.89 10.54 -9.25
N ILE A 277 -13.71 10.95 -8.75
CA ILE A 277 -12.74 10.05 -8.10
C ILE A 277 -13.38 9.31 -6.92
N LYS A 278 -14.22 9.98 -6.12
CA LYS A 278 -14.93 9.33 -4.99
C LYS A 278 -15.77 8.12 -5.39
N ARG A 279 -16.20 8.01 -6.66
CA ARG A 279 -16.99 6.87 -7.14
C ARG A 279 -16.12 5.67 -7.52
N TRP A 280 -14.81 5.84 -7.58
CA TRP A 280 -13.86 4.76 -7.88
C TRP A 280 -13.48 3.95 -6.63
N PHE A 281 -13.72 4.52 -5.45
CA PHE A 281 -13.31 3.96 -4.17
C PHE A 281 -14.53 3.67 -3.29
N ASP A 282 -14.37 2.68 -2.41
CA ASP A 282 -15.34 2.44 -1.34
C ASP A 282 -15.26 3.55 -0.27
N PRO A 283 -16.27 3.68 0.61
CA PRO A 283 -16.28 4.69 1.66
C PRO A 283 -15.09 4.59 2.62
N GLY A 284 -14.58 3.38 2.91
CA GLY A 284 -13.44 3.16 3.79
C GLY A 284 -12.13 3.67 3.21
N THR A 285 -11.95 3.55 1.89
CA THR A 285 -10.80 4.17 1.20
C THR A 285 -10.95 5.69 1.11
N THR A 286 -12.15 6.20 0.84
CA THR A 286 -12.40 7.66 0.71
C THR A 286 -12.13 8.43 2.01
N SER A 287 -12.38 7.82 3.18
CA SER A 287 -12.09 8.45 4.48
C SER A 287 -10.59 8.60 4.78
N LYS A 288 -9.73 7.87 4.06
CA LYS A 288 -8.26 7.93 4.15
C LYS A 288 -7.63 9.02 3.27
N ILE A 289 -8.45 9.77 2.50
CA ILE A 289 -7.99 10.75 1.51
C ILE A 289 -8.17 12.19 2.02
N PHE A 290 -7.07 12.93 2.15
CA PHE A 290 -7.05 14.31 2.62
C PHE A 290 -6.68 15.24 1.46
N ILE A 291 -7.53 16.22 1.15
CA ILE A 291 -7.21 17.27 0.18
C ILE A 291 -6.76 18.49 0.96
N LEU A 292 -5.50 18.88 0.82
CA LEU A 292 -4.87 19.94 1.60
C LEU A 292 -4.71 21.21 0.76
N SER A 293 -5.01 22.36 1.35
CA SER A 293 -4.58 23.66 0.85
C SER A 293 -3.06 23.82 1.02
N ALA A 294 -2.46 24.80 0.32
CA ALA A 294 -1.02 25.05 0.40
C ALA A 294 -0.52 25.30 1.84
N ALA A 295 -1.31 26.04 2.65
CA ALA A 295 -0.98 26.33 4.03
C ALA A 295 -1.11 25.11 4.97
N GLU A 296 -1.90 24.10 4.59
CA GLU A 296 -2.11 22.89 5.39
C GLU A 296 -1.07 21.80 5.10
N VAL A 297 -0.34 21.85 3.98
CA VAL A 297 0.56 20.77 3.54
C VAL A 297 1.62 20.44 4.61
N GLU A 298 2.49 21.40 4.91
CA GLU A 298 3.60 21.19 5.86
C GLU A 298 3.12 20.79 7.27
N PRO A 299 2.18 21.52 7.92
CA PRO A 299 1.74 21.15 9.27
C PRO A 299 1.03 19.79 9.30
N THR A 300 0.24 19.46 8.26
CA THR A 300 -0.42 18.15 8.20
C THR A 300 0.59 17.04 8.03
N LEU A 301 1.47 17.11 7.02
CA LEU A 301 2.46 16.06 6.79
C LEU A 301 3.37 15.87 8.01
N THR A 302 3.81 16.96 8.63
CA THR A 302 4.66 16.93 9.84
C THR A 302 3.94 16.31 11.05
N SER A 303 2.61 16.23 11.07
CA SER A 303 1.88 15.50 12.11
C SER A 303 1.95 13.97 11.96
N PHE A 304 2.18 13.45 10.74
CA PHE A 304 2.23 12.01 10.46
C PHE A 304 3.65 11.45 10.30
N MET A 305 4.58 12.24 9.78
CA MET A 305 5.94 11.80 9.46
C MET A 305 6.98 12.84 9.88
N GLU A 306 8.20 12.38 10.14
CA GLU A 306 9.31 13.28 10.47
C GLU A 306 9.65 14.22 9.30
N PRO A 307 10.10 15.47 9.56
CA PRO A 307 10.53 16.39 8.50
C PRO A 307 11.57 15.76 7.55
N SER A 308 12.46 14.91 8.07
CA SER A 308 13.47 14.17 7.30
C SER A 308 12.91 13.07 6.38
N SER A 309 11.61 12.77 6.48
CA SER A 309 10.83 11.89 5.60
C SER A 309 9.98 12.64 4.57
N ILE A 310 9.86 13.97 4.70
CA ILE A 310 9.04 14.82 3.82
C ILE A 310 9.95 15.50 2.79
N PRO A 311 9.69 15.37 1.48
CA PRO A 311 10.44 16.11 0.45
C PRO A 311 10.48 17.62 0.72
N LYS A 312 11.64 18.27 0.50
CA LYS A 312 11.82 19.71 0.74
C LYS A 312 10.75 20.61 0.11
N GLN A 313 10.30 20.27 -1.09
CA GLN A 313 9.26 21.00 -1.81
C GLN A 313 7.88 20.97 -1.12
N TYR A 314 7.69 20.12 -0.10
CA TYR A 314 6.46 20.00 0.70
C TYR A 314 6.66 20.45 2.15
N GLY A 315 7.72 21.22 2.43
CA GLY A 315 8.01 21.79 3.75
C GLY A 315 8.90 20.93 4.65
N GLY A 316 9.45 19.84 4.13
CA GLY A 316 10.35 18.95 4.88
C GLY A 316 11.84 19.18 4.66
N GLU A 317 12.63 18.17 5.02
CA GLU A 317 14.10 18.18 4.93
C GLU A 317 14.65 17.12 3.96
N LEU A 318 13.81 16.20 3.48
CA LEU A 318 14.24 15.11 2.61
C LEU A 318 14.73 15.64 1.27
N ASP A 319 16.00 15.37 0.96
CA ASP A 319 16.61 15.65 -0.33
C ASP A 319 16.21 14.58 -1.35
N TRP A 320 14.99 14.69 -1.88
CA TRP A 320 14.43 13.77 -2.87
C TRP A 320 13.56 14.54 -3.86
N SER A 321 13.73 14.25 -5.15
CA SER A 321 12.94 14.82 -6.26
C SER A 321 12.27 13.73 -7.08
N TRP A 322 11.22 14.08 -7.83
CA TRP A 322 10.53 13.15 -8.70
C TRP A 322 11.48 12.47 -9.70
N GLY A 323 11.44 11.13 -9.75
CA GLY A 323 12.30 10.32 -10.61
C GLY A 323 13.60 9.87 -9.96
N ASP A 324 13.98 10.43 -8.81
CA ASP A 324 15.12 9.96 -8.03
C ASP A 324 14.93 8.50 -7.59
N MET A 325 16.03 7.80 -7.37
CA MET A 325 16.02 6.57 -6.59
C MET A 325 15.72 6.87 -5.11
N PRO A 326 15.22 5.88 -4.35
CA PRO A 326 14.93 6.03 -2.93
C PRO A 326 16.10 6.64 -2.16
N ASN A 327 15.86 7.71 -1.41
CA ASN A 327 16.82 8.26 -0.46
C ASN A 327 16.64 7.47 0.85
N LEU A 328 17.52 6.51 1.09
CA LEU A 328 17.50 5.61 2.24
C LEU A 328 18.07 6.28 3.48
N ASP A 329 17.45 6.03 4.63
CA ASP A 329 18.04 6.34 5.94
C ASP A 329 18.99 5.22 6.37
N GLU A 330 19.78 5.47 7.41
CA GLU A 330 20.89 4.58 7.77
C GLU A 330 20.45 3.14 8.06
N PRO A 331 19.37 2.88 8.83
CA PRO A 331 18.89 1.51 9.04
C PRO A 331 18.49 0.79 7.74
N SER A 332 17.85 1.50 6.80
CA SER A 332 17.50 0.92 5.50
C SER A 332 18.75 0.64 4.67
N ARG A 333 19.73 1.55 4.68
CA ARG A 333 20.99 1.39 3.96
C ARG A 333 21.78 0.21 4.49
N GLU A 334 21.79 0.00 5.80
CA GLU A 334 22.47 -1.15 6.41
C GLU A 334 21.91 -2.48 5.88
N LEU A 335 20.58 -2.62 5.85
CA LEU A 335 19.90 -3.81 5.30
C LEU A 335 20.13 -4.00 3.81
N LEU A 336 20.14 -2.90 3.04
CA LEU A 336 20.23 -2.93 1.58
C LEU A 336 21.66 -2.76 1.04
N ARG A 337 22.68 -2.78 1.91
CA ARG A 337 24.08 -2.51 1.51
C ARG A 337 24.59 -3.43 0.42
N GLY A 338 24.09 -4.67 0.36
CA GLY A 338 24.50 -5.66 -0.64
C GLY A 338 24.03 -5.35 -2.06
N ILE A 339 23.02 -4.49 -2.22
CA ILE A 339 22.51 -4.04 -3.53
C ILE A 339 22.83 -2.56 -3.80
N GLU A 340 23.58 -1.91 -2.91
CA GLU A 340 24.03 -0.53 -3.09
C GLU A 340 25.03 -0.44 -4.25
N GLN A 341 24.78 0.49 -5.18
CA GLN A 341 25.63 0.71 -6.33
C GLN A 341 26.79 1.66 -5.98
N PRO A 342 27.93 1.57 -6.71
CA PRO A 342 28.97 2.59 -6.63
C PRO A 342 28.39 3.99 -6.86
N LEU A 343 28.98 4.99 -6.20
CA LEU A 343 28.57 6.39 -6.37
C LEU A 343 28.76 6.80 -7.83
N ALA A 344 27.68 7.09 -8.53
CA ALA A 344 27.75 7.52 -9.92
C ALA A 344 28.22 8.98 -10.02
N ASP A 345 28.84 9.33 -11.15
CA ASP A 345 29.34 10.67 -11.40
C ASP A 345 28.24 11.73 -11.25
N GLY A 346 28.53 12.76 -10.43
CA GLY A 346 27.60 13.86 -10.16
C GLY A 346 26.50 13.54 -9.14
N GLN A 347 26.41 12.32 -8.63
CA GLN A 347 25.51 12.00 -7.52
C GLN A 347 26.14 12.33 -6.16
N LYS A 348 25.31 12.75 -5.21
CA LYS A 348 25.72 13.04 -3.82
C LYS A 348 25.58 11.85 -2.87
N ARG A 349 24.87 10.81 -3.33
CA ARG A 349 24.57 9.60 -2.56
C ARG A 349 24.59 8.41 -3.51
N LYS A 350 24.86 7.22 -2.96
CA LYS A 350 24.74 5.97 -3.69
C LYS A 350 23.26 5.60 -3.83
N ASP A 351 22.92 5.04 -4.97
CA ASP A 351 21.61 4.46 -5.24
C ASP A 351 21.63 2.95 -4.97
N ILE A 352 20.46 2.36 -4.77
CA ILE A 352 20.32 0.90 -4.83
C ILE A 352 20.17 0.42 -6.27
N LEU A 353 20.41 -0.88 -6.46
CA LEU A 353 20.17 -1.58 -7.72
C LEU A 353 18.75 -1.30 -8.24
N LYS A 354 18.66 -1.05 -9.55
CA LYS A 354 17.39 -0.85 -10.27
C LYS A 354 16.68 -2.17 -10.54
N GLY A 355 15.38 -2.10 -10.84
CA GLY A 355 14.57 -3.27 -11.21
C GLY A 355 13.97 -4.03 -10.02
N PRO A 356 13.29 -5.15 -10.28
CA PRO A 356 12.58 -5.93 -9.27
C PRO A 356 13.54 -6.64 -8.31
N VAL A 357 13.17 -6.64 -7.03
CA VAL A 357 13.88 -7.27 -5.90
C VAL A 357 12.84 -7.87 -4.95
N LEU A 358 13.17 -8.96 -4.25
CA LEU A 358 12.40 -9.50 -3.12
C LEU A 358 13.17 -9.31 -1.82
N PHE A 359 12.44 -9.21 -0.72
CA PHE A 359 12.99 -9.22 0.64
C PHE A 359 12.47 -10.48 1.36
N GLU A 360 13.37 -11.45 1.57
CA GLU A 360 13.05 -12.78 2.11
C GLU A 360 13.59 -12.95 3.54
N GLY A 361 13.49 -11.89 4.36
CA GLY A 361 13.89 -11.89 5.76
C GLY A 361 15.40 -11.83 5.97
N ASP A 362 16.13 -12.88 5.60
CA ASP A 362 17.58 -13.02 5.78
C ASP A 362 18.40 -12.80 4.49
N HIS A 363 17.74 -12.65 3.35
CA HIS A 363 18.37 -12.30 2.07
C HIS A 363 17.44 -11.46 1.18
N LEU A 364 18.05 -10.86 0.16
CA LEU A 364 17.36 -10.23 -0.96
C LEU A 364 17.49 -11.15 -2.18
N GLU A 365 16.44 -11.25 -2.98
CA GLU A 365 16.53 -11.87 -4.30
C GLU A 365 16.45 -10.79 -5.37
N VAL A 366 17.49 -10.67 -6.20
CA VAL A 366 17.51 -9.79 -7.37
C VAL A 366 16.80 -10.51 -8.51
N LEU A 367 15.80 -9.88 -9.12
CA LEU A 367 14.98 -10.49 -10.18
C LEU A 367 15.04 -9.68 -11.48
N GLY A 368 14.35 -10.14 -12.53
CA GLY A 368 14.18 -9.44 -13.79
C GLY A 368 15.27 -9.72 -14.81
N THR A 369 15.22 -9.00 -15.92
CA THR A 369 16.11 -9.21 -17.07
C THR A 369 16.83 -7.93 -17.52
N VAL A 370 18.06 -8.10 -18.03
CA VAL A 370 18.86 -7.05 -18.68
C VAL A 370 19.29 -7.60 -20.04
N ASP A 371 19.01 -6.88 -21.12
CA ASP A 371 19.27 -7.32 -22.50
C ASP A 371 18.72 -8.73 -22.82
N GLY A 372 17.54 -9.04 -22.25
CA GLY A 372 16.87 -10.34 -22.38
C GLY A 372 17.49 -11.49 -21.60
N LYS A 373 18.55 -11.23 -20.81
CA LYS A 373 19.17 -12.24 -19.92
C LYS A 373 18.69 -12.03 -18.49
N GLU A 374 18.38 -13.13 -17.81
CA GLU A 374 18.07 -13.12 -16.38
C GLU A 374 19.28 -12.65 -15.56
N ARG A 375 19.01 -11.90 -14.49
CA ARG A 375 20.02 -11.39 -13.56
C ARG A 375 19.79 -11.86 -12.13
N ARG A 376 19.32 -13.10 -11.97
CA ARG A 376 18.99 -13.69 -10.67
C ARG A 376 20.22 -13.72 -9.76
N ASP A 377 20.09 -13.15 -8.57
CA ASP A 377 21.15 -13.15 -7.56
C ASP A 377 20.54 -13.20 -6.15
N ILE A 378 21.23 -13.86 -5.23
CA ILE A 378 20.82 -13.96 -3.82
C ILE A 378 21.84 -13.18 -3.00
N VAL A 379 21.38 -12.09 -2.37
CA VAL A 379 22.22 -11.17 -1.63
C VAL A 379 21.89 -11.28 -0.13
N PRO A 380 22.78 -11.85 0.70
CA PRO A 380 22.53 -11.99 2.13
C PRO A 380 22.31 -10.64 2.81
N ILE A 381 21.34 -10.59 3.71
CA ILE A 381 21.05 -9.42 4.54
C ILE A 381 21.83 -9.54 5.86
N PRO A 382 22.41 -8.45 6.38
CA PRO A 382 23.05 -8.47 7.69
C PRO A 382 22.01 -8.75 8.76
N LYS A 383 22.27 -9.69 9.68
CA LYS A 383 21.39 -9.96 10.82
C LYS A 383 21.18 -8.66 11.62
N THR A 384 19.93 -8.20 11.73
CA THR A 384 19.60 -7.01 12.51
C THR A 384 19.33 -7.36 13.97
N GLN A 385 19.49 -6.39 14.88
CA GLN A 385 19.03 -6.56 16.27
C GLN A 385 17.52 -6.88 16.38
N ALA A 386 16.72 -6.50 15.38
CA ALA A 386 15.29 -6.81 15.32
C ALA A 386 15.04 -8.29 15.01
N SER A 387 15.77 -8.89 14.05
CA SER A 387 15.68 -10.32 13.74
C SER A 387 16.16 -11.20 14.90
N VAL A 388 17.18 -10.74 15.63
CA VAL A 388 17.67 -11.41 16.86
C VAL A 388 16.62 -11.39 17.99
N LYS A 389 15.84 -10.30 18.12
CA LYS A 389 14.76 -10.21 19.11
C LYS A 389 13.52 -11.02 18.73
N SER A 390 13.16 -11.11 17.45
CA SER A 390 12.05 -11.95 17.00
C SER A 390 12.36 -13.45 17.15
N GLU A 391 13.59 -13.88 16.83
CA GLU A 391 14.05 -15.25 17.09
C GLU A 391 14.07 -15.58 18.59
N ALA A 392 14.51 -14.64 19.44
CA ALA A 392 14.50 -14.81 20.89
C ALA A 392 13.08 -14.89 21.49
N ASN A 393 12.14 -14.07 21.00
CA ASN A 393 10.75 -14.11 21.45
C ASN A 393 10.00 -15.35 20.95
N ALA A 394 10.30 -15.83 19.73
CA ALA A 394 9.74 -17.08 19.21
C ALA A 394 10.20 -18.28 20.06
N ALA A 395 11.47 -18.30 20.49
CA ALA A 395 12.02 -19.34 21.37
C ALA A 395 11.44 -19.31 22.81
N ASP A 396 11.14 -18.13 23.35
CA ASP A 396 10.57 -17.99 24.71
C ASP A 396 9.05 -18.33 24.73
N SER A 397 8.35 -18.16 23.61
CA SER A 397 6.93 -18.51 23.47
C SER A 397 6.66 -20.03 23.48
N THR A 398 7.67 -20.85 23.16
CA THR A 398 7.59 -22.32 23.23
C THR A 398 7.79 -22.89 24.64
N GLU A 399 8.25 -22.11 25.62
CA GLU A 399 8.61 -22.63 26.97
C GLU A 399 7.60 -22.32 28.09
N LYS A 400 6.51 -21.56 27.85
CA LYS A 400 5.52 -21.25 28.89
C LYS A 400 4.07 -21.43 28.45
N VAL A 401 3.64 -22.68 28.36
CA VAL A 401 2.23 -23.03 28.59
C VAL A 401 2.18 -24.09 29.68
N ALA A 402 2.03 -23.64 30.93
CA ALA A 402 1.57 -24.47 32.04
C ALA A 402 0.15 -24.00 32.43
N PRO A 403 -0.81 -24.91 32.63
CA PRO A 403 -2.20 -24.54 32.86
C PRO A 403 -2.37 -24.13 34.33
N ASN A 404 -2.78 -22.89 34.58
CA ASN A 404 -3.27 -22.51 35.90
C ASN A 404 -4.75 -22.20 35.80
N GLY A 405 -5.55 -23.17 36.25
CA GLY A 405 -6.95 -22.97 36.57
C GLY A 405 -7.09 -22.08 37.80
N ALA A 406 -7.94 -21.07 37.68
CA ALA A 406 -8.57 -20.42 38.82
C ALA A 406 -9.97 -20.01 38.38
N GLU A 407 -10.95 -20.74 38.90
CA GLU A 407 -12.37 -20.40 38.80
C GLU A 407 -12.61 -19.03 39.44
N ALA A 408 -13.17 -18.10 38.68
CA ALA A 408 -13.79 -16.90 39.20
C ALA A 408 -15.24 -16.85 38.69
N LYS A 409 -16.17 -17.14 39.60
CA LYS A 409 -17.61 -16.91 39.43
C LYS A 409 -17.83 -15.43 39.11
N VAL A 410 -18.55 -15.14 38.03
CA VAL A 410 -19.19 -13.84 37.81
C VAL A 410 -20.66 -14.09 37.49
N GLU A 411 -21.48 -13.34 38.20
CA GLU A 411 -22.93 -13.42 38.30
C GLU A 411 -23.65 -13.05 36.99
N ASP A 412 -24.76 -13.74 36.77
CA ASP A 412 -25.80 -13.45 35.79
C ASP A 412 -26.30 -12.01 35.88
N SER A 413 -26.35 -11.33 34.73
CA SER A 413 -27.36 -10.32 34.47
C SER A 413 -27.70 -10.25 32.98
N GLU A 414 -28.63 -11.11 32.57
CA GLU A 414 -29.40 -10.95 31.33
C GLU A 414 -30.12 -9.60 31.30
N LYS A 415 -29.75 -8.73 30.36
CA LYS A 415 -30.63 -7.72 29.76
C LYS A 415 -30.30 -7.50 28.28
N THR A 416 -31.02 -8.26 27.44
CA THR A 416 -31.66 -7.85 26.18
C THR A 416 -31.04 -6.68 25.39
N ILE A 417 -30.36 -7.04 24.29
CA ILE A 417 -30.20 -6.17 23.11
C ILE A 417 -30.54 -7.00 21.86
N ASP A 418 -31.80 -7.39 21.75
CA ASP A 418 -32.40 -7.90 20.51
C ASP A 418 -33.56 -6.97 20.16
N GLU A 419 -33.31 -5.94 19.35
CA GLU A 419 -34.38 -5.25 18.60
C GLU A 419 -33.94 -4.27 17.49
N VAL A 420 -32.64 -4.13 17.18
CA VAL A 420 -32.18 -3.21 16.11
C VAL A 420 -31.80 -3.92 14.80
N ALA A 421 -31.67 -5.25 14.80
CA ALA A 421 -31.23 -6.01 13.62
C ALA A 421 -32.35 -6.47 12.66
N VAL A 422 -33.64 -6.27 12.99
CA VAL A 422 -34.75 -6.83 12.19
C VAL A 422 -35.42 -5.80 11.26
N LYS A 423 -35.08 -4.50 11.32
CA LYS A 423 -35.75 -3.47 10.50
C LYS A 423 -35.05 -3.05 9.20
N VAL A 424 -33.88 -3.59 8.88
CA VAL A 424 -33.15 -3.22 7.64
C VAL A 424 -33.36 -4.22 6.50
N ASN A 425 -33.73 -5.48 6.79
CA ASN A 425 -33.94 -6.51 5.77
C ASN A 425 -35.39 -6.63 5.23
N GLN A 426 -36.33 -5.81 5.73
CA GLN A 426 -37.72 -5.84 5.26
C GLN A 426 -38.07 -4.69 4.29
N LEU A 427 -37.17 -3.72 4.11
CA LEU A 427 -37.35 -2.61 3.16
C LEU A 427 -36.80 -2.91 1.76
N SER A 428 -35.92 -3.90 1.59
CA SER A 428 -35.34 -4.24 0.28
C SER A 428 -36.18 -5.23 -0.55
N VAL A 429 -37.13 -5.93 0.09
CA VAL A 429 -37.96 -6.95 -0.59
C VAL A 429 -39.23 -6.33 -1.22
N ASP A 430 -39.81 -5.29 -0.62
CA ASP A 430 -41.01 -4.62 -1.13
C ASP A 430 -40.72 -3.65 -2.30
N GLU A 431 -39.49 -3.15 -2.44
CA GLU A 431 -39.08 -2.32 -3.59
C GLU A 431 -38.69 -3.14 -4.83
N MET A 432 -38.33 -4.42 -4.67
CA MET A 432 -38.05 -5.31 -5.81
C MET A 432 -39.31 -5.89 -6.47
N GLN A 433 -40.45 -5.95 -5.77
CA GLN A 433 -41.70 -6.47 -6.34
C GLN A 433 -42.51 -5.43 -7.14
N LYS A 434 -42.20 -4.13 -7.04
CA LYS A 434 -42.91 -3.08 -7.80
C LYS A 434 -42.31 -2.75 -9.18
N THR A 435 -41.17 -3.34 -9.54
CA THR A 435 -40.49 -3.04 -10.82
C THR A 435 -40.71 -4.12 -11.90
N VAL A 436 -41.50 -5.16 -11.60
CA VAL A 436 -41.83 -6.26 -12.55
C VAL A 436 -43.30 -6.23 -13.00
N ALA A 437 -44.08 -5.22 -12.58
CA ALA A 437 -45.49 -5.09 -12.95
C ALA A 437 -45.85 -3.66 -13.42
N ALA A 438 -45.02 -3.08 -14.30
CA ALA A 438 -45.35 -1.87 -15.06
C ALA A 438 -44.79 -1.95 -16.49
#